data_AF-A0A1F3JXN9-F1
#
_entry.id   AF-A0A1F3JXN9-F1
#
_cell.length_a   1.000
_cell.length_b   1.000
_cell.length_c   1.000
_cell.angle_alpha   90.00
_cell.angle_beta   90.00
_cell.angle_gamma   90.00
#
_symmetry.space_group_name_H-M   'P 1'
#
loop_
_entity.id
_entity.type
_entity.pdbx_description
1 polymer ?
#
loop_
_entity_poly.entity_id
_entity_poly.type
_entity_poly.pdbx_seq_one_letter_code
_entity_poly.pdbx_strand_id
1 'polypeptide(L)'
;MKNLGIIVAASFLFAMCTGNQKVEEAQMRTDSLQRVVMQKDSAIYAVMGTFLEIENNLDDIKAKENLITMTVKDVEDQRSREEKINDDINAIYDLMQKNKEKVNKLEKQLKNAHIKNKELGKTIQALQDKLAEKNAEIVQLRQQLLDMNLKIDELTYTLDTLKFDNQVKTEIIKAQDESLNTAYFLIGTEKELKEKHILDKKGGFIGIGGGKNLNKDFDKELFNAIDIRNKTSFEIKSKKMRIITTHPTASYQIYGEKPIDSLVVKEPLEFWSVSKYLVIVVN
;
A
#
# COMPACT_ATOMS: atom_id res chain seq x y z
N MET A 1 44.79 11.88 -54.44
CA MET A 1 44.00 10.71 -53.96
C MET A 1 44.44 10.14 -52.61
N LYS A 2 45.59 10.51 -52.02
CA LYS A 2 46.03 10.01 -50.69
C LYS A 2 45.21 10.54 -49.50
N ASN A 3 44.58 11.71 -49.62
CA ASN A 3 43.84 12.33 -48.50
C ASN A 3 42.39 11.84 -48.35
N LEU A 4 41.87 11.06 -49.32
CA LEU A 4 40.49 10.56 -49.27
C LEU A 4 40.35 9.28 -48.43
N GLY A 5 41.39 8.43 -48.39
CA GLY A 5 41.37 7.18 -47.61
C GLY A 5 41.43 7.40 -46.09
N ILE A 6 42.05 8.49 -45.63
CA ILE A 6 42.19 8.81 -44.19
C ILE A 6 40.85 9.27 -43.60
N ILE A 7 40.03 9.99 -44.38
CA ILE A 7 38.72 10.48 -43.93
C ILE A 7 37.71 9.33 -43.80
N VAL A 8 37.73 8.36 -44.72
CA VAL A 8 36.84 7.19 -44.68
C VAL A 8 37.18 6.23 -43.52
N ALA A 9 38.47 6.06 -43.21
CA ALA A 9 38.91 5.25 -42.07
C ALA A 9 38.55 5.86 -40.71
N ALA A 10 38.59 7.20 -40.58
CA ALA A 10 38.19 7.89 -39.36
C ALA A 10 36.67 7.81 -39.09
N SER A 11 35.84 7.83 -40.12
CA SER A 11 34.38 7.64 -40.00
C SER A 11 33.97 6.21 -39.61
N PHE A 12 34.76 5.19 -39.98
CA PHE A 12 34.47 3.79 -39.62
C PHE A 12 34.82 3.47 -38.15
N LEU A 13 35.87 4.10 -37.62
CA LEU A 13 36.26 3.97 -36.20
C LEU A 13 35.25 4.63 -35.24
N PHE A 14 34.62 5.74 -35.65
CA PHE A 14 33.54 6.37 -34.87
C PHE A 14 32.24 5.55 -34.83
N ALA A 15 31.94 4.79 -35.90
CA ALA A 15 30.76 3.92 -35.96
C ALA A 15 30.92 2.65 -35.08
N MET A 16 32.13 2.11 -34.96
CA MET A 16 32.40 0.96 -34.07
C MET A 16 32.42 1.34 -32.58
N CYS A 17 32.90 2.54 -32.23
CA CYS A 17 32.93 3.00 -30.84
C CYS A 17 31.51 3.30 -30.29
N THR A 18 30.63 3.82 -31.14
CA THR A 18 29.23 4.12 -30.76
C THR A 18 28.33 2.88 -30.70
N GLY A 19 28.70 1.79 -31.40
CA GLY A 19 28.01 0.49 -31.30
C GLY A 19 28.27 -0.21 -29.97
N ASN A 20 29.53 -0.27 -29.51
CA ASN A 20 29.88 -0.89 -28.22
C ASN A 20 29.24 -0.18 -27.02
N GLN A 21 29.16 1.15 -27.04
CA GLN A 21 28.58 1.93 -25.95
C GLN A 21 27.07 1.66 -25.78
N LYS A 22 26.33 1.46 -26.88
CA LYS A 22 24.91 1.08 -26.84
C LYS A 22 24.68 -0.36 -26.38
N VAL A 23 25.60 -1.26 -26.72
CA VAL A 23 25.57 -2.67 -26.26
C VAL A 23 25.85 -2.74 -24.76
N GLU A 24 26.83 -1.99 -24.28
CA GLU A 24 27.18 -1.91 -22.85
C GLU A 24 26.05 -1.28 -22.02
N GLU A 25 25.41 -0.21 -22.51
CA GLU A 25 24.20 0.34 -21.87
C GLU A 25 23.03 -0.65 -21.85
N ALA A 26 22.82 -1.40 -22.93
CA ALA A 26 21.78 -2.42 -23.00
C ALA A 26 22.06 -3.60 -22.04
N GLN A 27 23.33 -4.01 -21.91
CA GLN A 27 23.77 -5.01 -20.93
C GLN A 27 23.57 -4.52 -19.50
N MET A 28 24.02 -3.31 -19.17
CA MET A 28 23.82 -2.72 -17.84
C MET A 28 22.33 -2.63 -17.47
N ARG A 29 21.46 -2.28 -18.44
CA ARG A 29 20.00 -2.30 -18.22
C ARG A 29 19.47 -3.71 -18.00
N THR A 30 19.91 -4.69 -18.78
CA THR A 30 19.53 -6.09 -18.62
C THR A 30 19.93 -6.63 -17.25
N ASP A 31 21.17 -6.37 -16.83
CA ASP A 31 21.69 -6.74 -15.52
C ASP A 31 20.92 -6.06 -14.39
N SER A 32 20.56 -4.79 -14.57
CA SER A 32 19.74 -4.05 -13.61
C SER A 32 18.33 -4.63 -13.48
N LEU A 33 17.70 -5.00 -14.59
CA LEU A 33 16.36 -5.59 -14.62
C LEU A 33 16.38 -6.99 -14.00
N GLN A 34 17.38 -7.80 -14.33
CA GLN A 34 17.55 -9.13 -13.76
C GLN A 34 17.72 -9.06 -12.23
N ARG A 35 18.49 -8.09 -11.72
CA ARG A 35 18.64 -7.86 -10.28
C ARG A 35 17.31 -7.52 -9.60
N VAL A 36 16.49 -6.65 -10.21
CA VAL A 36 15.16 -6.30 -9.68
C VAL A 36 14.22 -7.49 -9.69
N VAL A 37 14.24 -8.31 -10.75
CA VAL A 37 13.44 -9.54 -10.83
C VAL A 37 13.85 -10.52 -9.72
N MET A 38 15.15 -10.79 -9.56
CA MET A 38 15.64 -11.69 -8.51
C MET A 38 15.28 -11.20 -7.09
N GLN A 39 15.32 -9.89 -6.84
CA GLN A 39 14.88 -9.31 -5.56
C GLN A 39 13.38 -9.51 -5.32
N LYS A 40 12.55 -9.34 -6.37
CA LYS A 40 11.11 -9.57 -6.29
C LYS A 40 10.79 -11.05 -6.06
N ASP A 41 11.44 -11.96 -6.78
CA ASP A 41 11.23 -13.40 -6.61
C ASP A 41 11.61 -13.84 -5.19
N SER A 42 12.77 -13.38 -4.70
CA SER A 42 13.20 -13.65 -3.33
C SER A 42 12.19 -13.16 -2.29
N ALA A 43 11.61 -11.97 -2.49
CA ALA A 43 10.58 -11.44 -1.60
C ALA A 43 9.28 -12.25 -1.65
N ILE A 44 8.87 -12.72 -2.83
CA ILE A 44 7.70 -13.61 -2.98
C ILE A 44 7.93 -14.92 -2.23
N TYR A 45 9.08 -15.57 -2.40
CA TYR A 45 9.40 -16.80 -1.68
C TYR A 45 9.47 -16.59 -0.17
N ALA A 46 10.04 -15.47 0.29
CA ALA A 46 10.09 -15.15 1.71
C ALA A 46 8.70 -14.96 2.32
N VAL A 47 7.82 -14.21 1.64
CA VAL A 47 6.43 -14.01 2.08
C VAL A 47 5.67 -15.34 2.08
N MET A 48 5.79 -16.15 1.04
CA MET A 48 5.11 -17.45 0.95
C MET A 48 5.61 -18.44 2.02
N GLY A 49 6.92 -18.53 2.24
CA GLY A 49 7.49 -19.40 3.26
C GLY A 49 7.03 -18.98 4.66
N THR A 50 7.09 -17.69 4.96
CA THR A 50 6.60 -17.15 6.24
C THR A 50 5.10 -17.34 6.41
N PHE A 51 4.31 -17.18 5.34
CA PHE A 51 2.88 -17.46 5.36
C PHE A 51 2.62 -18.90 5.79
N LEU A 52 3.27 -19.88 5.16
CA LEU A 52 3.14 -21.29 5.52
C LEU A 52 3.57 -21.56 6.98
N GLU A 53 4.65 -20.95 7.43
CA GLU A 53 5.10 -21.09 8.81
C GLU A 53 4.10 -20.50 9.81
N ILE A 54 3.47 -19.37 9.50
CA ILE A 54 2.44 -18.77 10.35
C ILE A 54 1.17 -19.63 10.36
N GLU A 55 0.75 -20.14 9.20
CA GLU A 55 -0.38 -21.08 9.12
C GLU A 55 -0.14 -22.31 9.99
N ASN A 56 1.03 -22.94 9.90
CA ASN A 56 1.37 -24.08 10.75
C ASN A 56 1.34 -23.72 12.24
N ASN A 57 1.92 -22.56 12.61
CA ASN A 57 1.89 -22.11 14.01
C ASN A 57 0.46 -21.82 14.49
N LEU A 58 -0.44 -21.34 13.62
CA LEU A 58 -1.84 -21.11 13.95
C LEU A 58 -2.62 -22.42 14.12
N ASP A 59 -2.29 -23.45 13.34
CA ASP A 59 -2.82 -24.79 13.54
C ASP A 59 -2.35 -25.40 14.87
N ASP A 60 -1.08 -25.19 15.25
CA ASP A 60 -0.55 -25.61 16.55
C ASP A 60 -1.25 -24.88 17.71
N ILE A 61 -1.48 -23.57 17.57
CA ILE A 61 -2.27 -22.78 18.55
C ILE A 61 -3.67 -23.40 18.70
N LYS A 62 -4.34 -23.70 17.59
CA LYS A 62 -5.67 -24.31 17.61
C LYS A 62 -5.68 -25.68 18.27
N ALA A 63 -4.66 -26.50 18.02
CA ALA A 63 -4.50 -27.78 18.70
C ALA A 63 -4.34 -27.59 20.21
N LYS A 64 -3.57 -26.59 20.64
CA LYS A 64 -3.39 -26.23 22.06
C LYS A 64 -4.67 -25.73 22.72
N GLU A 65 -5.45 -24.88 22.06
CA GLU A 65 -6.76 -24.44 22.56
C GLU A 65 -7.73 -25.63 22.73
N ASN A 66 -7.69 -26.60 21.82
CA ASN A 66 -8.48 -27.83 21.95
C ASN A 66 -8.02 -28.66 23.16
N LEU A 67 -6.71 -28.79 23.39
CA LEU A 67 -6.16 -29.46 24.57
C LEU A 67 -6.60 -28.78 25.86
N ILE A 68 -6.57 -27.44 25.93
CA ILE A 68 -7.09 -26.68 27.07
C ILE A 68 -8.56 -27.02 27.29
N THR A 69 -9.39 -27.00 26.24
CA THR A 69 -10.82 -27.30 26.32
C THR A 69 -11.09 -28.74 26.82
N MET A 70 -10.25 -29.69 26.44
CA MET A 70 -10.34 -31.07 26.94
C MET A 70 -9.90 -31.17 28.40
N THR A 71 -8.79 -30.54 28.76
CA THR A 71 -8.23 -30.51 30.11
C THR A 71 -9.18 -29.86 31.11
N VAL A 72 -9.94 -28.83 30.71
CA VAL A 72 -11.00 -28.22 31.54
C VAL A 72 -12.11 -29.22 31.89
N LYS A 73 -12.42 -30.17 30.99
CA LYS A 73 -13.51 -31.15 31.16
C LYS A 73 -13.09 -32.42 31.91
N ASP A 74 -11.79 -32.63 32.11
CA ASP A 74 -11.27 -33.79 32.82
C ASP A 74 -11.75 -33.80 34.29
N VAL A 75 -11.69 -34.92 35.02
CA VAL A 75 -12.05 -35.00 36.45
C VAL A 75 -10.82 -35.27 37.32
N GLU A 76 -9.62 -35.21 36.74
CA GLU A 76 -8.32 -35.28 37.45
C GLU A 76 -8.11 -34.18 38.52
N ASP A 77 -7.06 -34.35 39.34
CA ASP A 77 -6.64 -33.38 40.37
C ASP A 77 -6.52 -31.95 39.80
N GLN A 78 -7.08 -30.98 40.54
CA GLN A 78 -7.21 -29.59 40.09
C GLN A 78 -5.85 -28.93 39.85
N ARG A 79 -4.82 -29.24 40.65
CA ARG A 79 -3.49 -28.63 40.47
C ARG A 79 -2.82 -29.09 39.19
N SER A 80 -2.86 -30.40 38.92
CA SER A 80 -2.29 -30.94 37.68
C SER A 80 -2.97 -30.37 36.43
N ARG A 81 -4.27 -30.11 36.51
CA ARG A 81 -5.04 -29.46 35.45
C ARG A 81 -4.63 -28.00 35.22
N GLU A 82 -4.51 -27.22 36.31
CA GLU A 82 -4.07 -25.82 36.24
C GLU A 82 -2.66 -25.72 35.63
N GLU A 83 -1.74 -26.61 36.01
CA GLU A 83 -0.40 -26.68 35.45
C GLU A 83 -0.41 -26.94 33.93
N LYS A 84 -1.11 -27.99 33.48
CA LYS A 84 -1.26 -28.33 32.05
C LYS A 84 -1.85 -27.17 31.23
N ILE A 85 -2.87 -26.50 31.77
CA ILE A 85 -3.52 -25.35 31.12
C ILE A 85 -2.53 -24.18 31.00
N ASN A 86 -1.76 -23.89 32.06
CA ASN A 86 -0.75 -22.83 32.02
C ASN A 86 0.36 -23.12 31.00
N ASP A 87 0.82 -24.37 30.91
CA ASP A 87 1.82 -24.79 29.92
C ASP A 87 1.31 -24.58 28.48
N ASP A 88 0.08 -25.01 28.20
CA ASP A 88 -0.51 -24.84 26.86
C ASP A 88 -0.74 -23.36 26.53
N ILE A 89 -1.17 -22.54 27.49
CA ILE A 89 -1.31 -21.08 27.32
C ILE A 89 0.04 -20.43 27.02
N ASN A 90 1.09 -20.79 27.77
CA ASN A 90 2.43 -20.26 27.54
C ASN A 90 2.97 -20.65 26.16
N ALA A 91 2.71 -21.88 25.71
CA ALA A 91 3.06 -22.33 24.37
C ALA A 91 2.31 -21.53 23.28
N ILE A 92 1.01 -21.28 23.47
CA ILE A 92 0.22 -20.43 22.57
C ILE A 92 0.82 -19.03 22.47
N TYR A 93 1.22 -18.42 23.59
CA TYR A 93 1.82 -17.09 23.58
C TYR A 93 3.18 -17.06 22.86
N ASP A 94 4.05 -18.04 23.08
CA ASP A 94 5.32 -18.15 22.38
C ASP A 94 5.13 -18.27 20.85
N LEU A 95 4.16 -19.07 20.40
CA LEU A 95 3.80 -19.20 18.99
C LEU A 95 3.27 -17.88 18.42
N MET A 96 2.41 -17.17 19.15
CA MET A 96 1.91 -15.86 18.75
C MET A 96 3.02 -14.81 18.63
N GLN A 97 3.96 -14.80 19.57
CA GLN A 97 5.11 -13.90 19.53
C GLN A 97 6.00 -14.20 18.30
N LYS A 98 6.31 -15.47 18.06
CA LYS A 98 7.07 -15.89 16.87
C LYS A 98 6.39 -15.47 15.57
N ASN A 99 5.06 -15.62 15.48
CA ASN A 99 4.29 -15.17 14.32
C ASN A 99 4.42 -13.66 14.10
N LYS A 100 4.25 -12.87 15.17
CA LYS A 100 4.40 -11.41 15.13
C LYS A 100 5.79 -10.98 14.67
N GLU A 101 6.84 -11.61 15.20
CA GLU A 101 8.23 -11.31 14.80
C GLU A 101 8.48 -11.60 13.32
N LYS A 102 7.93 -12.69 12.80
CA LYS A 102 8.03 -13.06 11.38
C LYS A 102 7.33 -12.05 10.48
N VAL A 103 6.10 -11.64 10.82
CA VAL A 103 5.35 -10.61 10.08
C VAL A 103 6.11 -9.29 10.06
N ASN A 104 6.59 -8.83 11.21
CA ASN A 104 7.37 -7.59 11.32
C ASN A 104 8.68 -7.64 10.50
N LYS A 105 9.33 -8.81 10.46
CA LYS A 105 10.54 -9.03 9.66
C LYS A 105 10.23 -8.92 8.17
N LEU A 106 9.15 -9.55 7.69
CA LEU A 106 8.71 -9.45 6.30
C LEU A 106 8.42 -8.00 5.89
N GLU A 107 7.66 -7.29 6.72
CA GLU A 107 7.29 -5.91 6.46
C GLU A 107 8.53 -5.01 6.30
N LYS A 108 9.49 -5.15 7.22
CA LYS A 108 10.80 -4.46 7.14
C LYS A 108 11.58 -4.84 5.89
N GLN A 109 11.59 -6.12 5.50
CA GLN A 109 12.28 -6.59 4.31
C GLN A 109 11.69 -5.99 3.03
N LEU A 110 10.36 -5.97 2.88
CA LEU A 110 9.71 -5.34 1.73
C LEU A 110 9.98 -3.83 1.65
N LYS A 111 9.91 -3.14 2.80
CA LYS A 111 10.18 -1.71 2.89
C LYS A 111 11.63 -1.38 2.51
N ASN A 112 12.59 -2.11 3.06
CA ASN A 112 14.02 -1.90 2.79
C ASN A 112 14.39 -2.21 1.33
N ALA A 113 13.76 -3.23 0.74
CA ALA A 113 13.95 -3.58 -0.66
C ALA A 113 13.25 -2.61 -1.64
N HIS A 114 12.52 -1.61 -1.13
CA HIS A 114 11.70 -0.68 -1.94
C HIS A 114 10.72 -1.40 -2.88
N ILE A 115 10.31 -2.62 -2.52
CA ILE A 115 9.42 -3.46 -3.33
C ILE A 115 8.00 -2.96 -3.11
N LYS A 116 7.52 -2.11 -4.03
CA LYS A 116 6.11 -1.71 -4.12
C LYS A 116 5.32 -2.82 -4.82
N ASN A 117 4.98 -3.88 -4.09
CA ASN A 117 4.10 -4.93 -4.58
C ASN A 117 2.81 -4.95 -3.76
N LYS A 118 1.72 -4.50 -4.38
CA LYS A 118 0.39 -4.40 -3.76
C LYS A 118 -0.13 -5.74 -3.24
N GLU A 119 0.12 -6.82 -3.96
CA GLU A 119 -0.37 -8.14 -3.56
C GLU A 119 0.41 -8.70 -2.36
N LEU A 120 1.75 -8.54 -2.33
CA LEU A 120 2.53 -8.91 -1.15
C LEU A 120 2.13 -8.09 0.08
N GLY A 121 1.85 -6.79 -0.10
CA GLY A 121 1.34 -5.94 0.96
C GLY A 121 -0.01 -6.42 1.52
N LYS A 122 -0.95 -6.79 0.64
CA LYS A 122 -2.24 -7.37 1.06
C LYS A 122 -2.08 -8.69 1.80
N THR A 123 -1.16 -9.56 1.38
CA THR A 123 -0.90 -10.83 2.08
C THR A 123 -0.38 -10.59 3.51
N ILE A 124 0.55 -9.63 3.68
CA ILE A 124 1.03 -9.25 5.00
C ILE A 124 -0.10 -8.67 5.86
N GLN A 125 -0.95 -7.80 5.30
CA GLN A 125 -2.10 -7.26 6.01
C GLN A 125 -3.05 -8.39 6.45
N ALA A 126 -3.36 -9.34 5.57
CA ALA A 126 -4.21 -10.48 5.90
C ALA A 126 -3.61 -11.34 7.03
N LEU A 127 -2.30 -11.53 7.06
CA LEU A 127 -1.61 -12.20 8.16
C LEU A 127 -1.71 -11.41 9.48
N GLN A 128 -1.56 -10.09 9.43
CA GLN A 128 -1.73 -9.22 10.60
C GLN A 128 -3.15 -9.30 11.16
N ASP A 129 -4.16 -9.23 10.28
CA ASP A 129 -5.57 -9.30 10.66
C ASP A 129 -5.89 -10.66 11.31
N LYS A 130 -5.41 -11.77 10.73
CA LYS A 130 -5.60 -13.12 11.28
C LYS A 130 -4.95 -13.27 12.65
N LEU A 131 -3.76 -12.70 12.87
CA LEU A 131 -3.11 -12.71 14.17
C LEU A 131 -3.86 -11.83 15.20
N ALA A 132 -4.45 -10.71 14.77
CA ALA A 132 -5.26 -9.87 15.63
C ALA A 132 -6.55 -10.56 16.09
N GLU A 133 -7.26 -11.21 15.17
CA GLU A 133 -8.43 -12.05 15.47
C GLU A 133 -8.04 -13.16 16.45
N LYS A 134 -6.95 -13.89 16.17
CA LYS A 134 -6.55 -15.01 17.02
C LYS A 134 -6.11 -14.56 18.41
N ASN A 135 -5.46 -13.41 18.52
CA ASN A 135 -5.15 -12.80 19.79
C ASN A 135 -6.42 -12.50 20.62
N ALA A 136 -7.47 -11.97 19.99
CA ALA A 136 -8.73 -11.70 20.67
C ALA A 136 -9.41 -12.99 21.16
N GLU A 137 -9.36 -14.08 20.39
CA GLU A 137 -9.85 -15.39 20.82
C GLU A 137 -9.08 -15.92 22.05
N ILE A 138 -7.74 -15.78 22.06
CA ILE A 138 -6.89 -16.20 23.19
C ILE A 138 -7.20 -15.37 24.45
N VAL A 139 -7.42 -14.06 24.30
CA VAL A 139 -7.88 -13.17 25.39
C VAL A 139 -9.18 -13.68 25.99
N GLN A 140 -10.15 -14.00 25.14
CA GLN A 140 -11.46 -14.48 25.57
C GLN A 140 -11.36 -15.86 26.25
N LEU A 141 -10.59 -16.78 25.68
CA LEU A 141 -10.34 -18.10 26.27
C LEU A 141 -9.76 -17.96 27.68
N ARG A 142 -8.75 -17.09 27.84
CA ARG A 142 -8.16 -16.82 29.15
C ARG A 142 -9.20 -16.29 30.15
N GLN A 143 -10.03 -15.33 29.74
CA GLN A 143 -11.08 -14.81 30.62
C GLN A 143 -12.04 -15.90 31.06
N GLN A 144 -12.46 -16.78 30.14
CA GLN A 144 -13.32 -17.91 30.47
C GLN A 144 -12.67 -18.85 31.50
N LEU A 145 -11.37 -19.12 31.38
CA LEU A 145 -10.64 -19.96 32.34
C LEU A 145 -10.57 -19.31 33.74
N LEU A 146 -10.36 -17.99 33.80
CA LEU A 146 -10.37 -17.24 35.06
C LEU A 146 -11.76 -17.26 35.71
N ASP A 147 -12.83 -17.10 34.91
CA ASP A 147 -14.22 -17.17 35.39
C ASP A 147 -14.57 -18.57 35.95
N MET A 148 -13.84 -19.61 35.52
CA MET A 148 -13.94 -20.97 36.06
C MET A 148 -13.09 -21.19 37.33
N ASN A 149 -12.56 -20.12 37.95
CA ASN A 149 -11.68 -20.15 39.12
C ASN A 149 -10.37 -20.93 38.93
N LEU A 150 -9.90 -21.09 37.69
CA LEU A 150 -8.58 -21.67 37.43
C LEU A 150 -7.50 -20.61 37.61
N LYS A 151 -6.41 -20.97 38.28
CA LYS A 151 -5.24 -20.09 38.40
C LYS A 151 -4.46 -20.05 37.09
N ILE A 152 -4.46 -18.89 36.44
CA ILE A 152 -3.68 -18.63 35.23
C ILE A 152 -2.55 -17.65 35.55
N ASP A 153 -1.32 -18.01 35.21
CA ASP A 153 -0.15 -17.18 35.44
C ASP A 153 -0.23 -15.85 34.67
N GLU A 154 0.10 -14.76 35.36
CA GLU A 154 -0.15 -13.39 34.88
C GLU A 154 0.96 -12.85 33.96
N LEU A 155 2.15 -13.43 34.04
CA LEU A 155 3.41 -12.78 33.65
C LEU A 155 3.66 -12.68 32.14
N THR A 156 3.14 -13.62 31.34
CA THR A 156 3.46 -13.70 29.89
C THR A 156 2.57 -12.78 29.03
N TYR A 157 1.40 -12.38 29.54
CA TYR A 157 0.33 -11.79 28.71
C TYR A 157 0.39 -10.28 28.52
N THR A 158 0.79 -9.53 29.55
CA THR A 158 0.49 -8.09 29.65
C THR A 158 1.43 -7.21 28.81
N LEU A 159 2.63 -7.67 28.50
CA LEU A 159 3.63 -6.84 27.79
C LEU A 159 3.52 -6.86 26.26
N ASP A 160 3.00 -7.94 25.68
CA ASP A 160 3.03 -8.14 24.23
C ASP A 160 1.72 -7.85 23.50
N THR A 161 0.57 -8.05 24.16
CA THR A 161 -0.76 -7.65 23.65
C THR A 161 -0.86 -6.14 23.47
N LEU A 162 -0.48 -5.35 24.49
CA LEU A 162 -0.50 -3.89 24.44
C LEU A 162 0.39 -3.31 23.33
N LYS A 163 1.57 -3.91 23.09
CA LYS A 163 2.48 -3.47 22.02
C LYS A 163 2.03 -3.91 20.63
N PHE A 164 1.48 -5.12 20.50
CA PHE A 164 0.99 -5.65 19.23
C PHE A 164 -0.23 -4.87 18.73
N ASP A 165 -1.20 -4.65 19.63
CA ASP A 165 -2.42 -3.94 19.30
C ASP A 165 -2.11 -2.48 18.89
N ASN A 166 -1.12 -1.86 19.53
CA ASN A 166 -0.69 -0.50 19.17
C ASN A 166 0.04 -0.44 17.81
N GLN A 167 0.92 -1.40 17.51
CA GLN A 167 1.69 -1.40 16.26
C GLN A 167 0.83 -1.73 15.04
N VAL A 168 -0.02 -2.76 15.12
CA VAL A 168 -0.94 -3.12 14.04
C VAL A 168 -1.97 -2.01 13.82
N LYS A 169 -2.56 -1.46 14.89
CA LYS A 169 -3.42 -0.28 14.75
C LYS A 169 -2.68 0.91 14.17
N THR A 170 -1.42 1.16 14.55
CA THR A 170 -0.65 2.29 14.01
C THR A 170 -0.40 2.15 12.52
N GLU A 171 0.00 0.97 12.02
CA GLU A 171 0.22 0.78 10.58
C GLU A 171 -1.10 0.73 9.79
N ILE A 172 -2.18 0.17 10.33
CA ILE A 172 -3.53 0.27 9.73
C ILE A 172 -4.00 1.73 9.70
N ILE A 173 -3.87 2.45 10.81
CA ILE A 173 -4.21 3.88 10.90
C ILE A 173 -3.39 4.67 9.90
N LYS A 174 -2.11 4.35 9.74
CA LYS A 174 -1.25 5.03 8.79
C LYS A 174 -1.61 4.70 7.35
N ALA A 175 -1.91 3.45 7.02
CA ALA A 175 -2.40 3.06 5.70
C ALA A 175 -3.77 3.69 5.40
N GLN A 176 -4.67 3.77 6.39
CA GLN A 176 -5.95 4.46 6.31
C GLN A 176 -5.75 5.98 6.19
N ASP A 177 -4.81 6.57 6.92
CA ASP A 177 -4.46 7.99 6.86
C ASP A 177 -3.89 8.34 5.49
N GLU A 178 -2.97 7.53 4.96
CA GLU A 178 -2.46 7.66 3.60
C GLU A 178 -3.59 7.53 2.58
N SER A 179 -4.50 6.56 2.74
CA SER A 179 -5.66 6.38 1.85
C SER A 179 -6.65 7.54 1.92
N LEU A 180 -6.95 8.06 3.12
CA LEU A 180 -7.89 9.16 3.34
C LEU A 180 -7.34 10.47 2.76
N ASN A 181 -6.03 10.67 2.88
CA ASN A 181 -5.35 11.88 2.42
C ASN A 181 -4.82 11.78 0.99
N THR A 182 -5.03 10.67 0.28
CA THR A 182 -4.67 10.56 -1.14
C THR A 182 -5.79 11.13 -2.02
N ALA A 183 -5.41 12.00 -2.96
CA ALA A 183 -6.25 12.46 -4.06
C ALA A 183 -5.48 12.43 -5.38
N TYR A 184 -6.19 12.66 -6.48
CA TYR A 184 -5.66 12.50 -7.83
C TYR A 184 -5.98 13.75 -8.66
N PHE A 185 -5.03 14.23 -9.45
CA PHE A 185 -5.27 15.37 -10.33
C PHE A 185 -4.71 15.20 -11.73
N LEU A 186 -5.36 15.86 -12.69
CA LEU A 186 -4.94 15.92 -14.08
C LEU A 186 -5.31 17.29 -14.68
N ILE A 187 -4.33 17.92 -15.32
CA ILE A 187 -4.48 19.20 -16.01
C ILE A 187 -4.10 18.98 -17.47
N GLY A 188 -4.93 19.44 -18.39
CA GLY A 188 -4.65 19.29 -19.82
C GLY A 188 -5.58 20.12 -20.69
N THR A 189 -5.26 20.17 -21.97
CA THR A 189 -6.16 20.78 -22.96
C THR A 189 -7.37 19.90 -23.23
N GLU A 190 -8.46 20.48 -23.70
CA GLU A 190 -9.67 19.72 -24.03
C GLU A 190 -9.40 18.62 -25.07
N LYS A 191 -8.47 18.86 -26.00
CA LYS A 191 -8.06 17.90 -27.01
C LYS A 191 -7.34 16.70 -26.37
N GLU A 192 -6.32 16.96 -25.56
CA GLU A 192 -5.54 15.91 -24.88
C GLU A 192 -6.42 15.04 -23.98
N LEU A 193 -7.33 15.66 -23.23
CA LEU A 193 -8.19 14.93 -22.30
C LEU A 193 -9.25 14.08 -23.03
N LYS A 194 -9.71 14.49 -24.22
CA LYS A 194 -10.57 13.65 -25.08
C LYS A 194 -9.80 12.52 -25.77
N GLU A 195 -8.56 12.78 -26.20
CA GLU A 195 -7.68 11.77 -26.80
C GLU A 195 -7.33 10.68 -25.78
N LYS A 196 -7.06 11.08 -24.53
CA LYS A 196 -6.80 10.20 -23.39
C LYS A 196 -8.07 9.56 -22.80
N HIS A 197 -9.23 9.74 -23.42
CA HIS A 197 -10.51 9.20 -22.94
C HIS A 197 -10.91 9.63 -21.51
N ILE A 198 -10.35 10.73 -21.01
CA ILE A 198 -10.71 11.34 -19.72
C ILE A 198 -12.05 12.09 -19.85
N LEU A 199 -12.27 12.76 -20.99
CA LEU A 199 -13.52 13.43 -21.31
C LEU A 199 -14.28 12.68 -22.40
N ASP A 200 -15.60 12.61 -22.25
CA ASP A 200 -16.46 11.95 -23.22
C ASP A 200 -16.45 12.65 -24.58
N LYS A 201 -16.37 11.85 -25.65
CA LYS A 201 -16.40 12.32 -27.05
C LYS A 201 -17.82 12.69 -27.53
N LYS A 202 -18.88 12.27 -26.81
CA LYS A 202 -20.29 12.50 -27.17
C LYS A 202 -21.05 13.14 -26.02
N GLY A 203 -21.67 14.29 -26.26
CA GLY A 203 -22.59 14.91 -25.30
C GLY A 203 -23.90 14.13 -25.21
N GLY A 204 -24.14 13.47 -24.08
CA GLY A 204 -25.38 12.80 -23.74
C GLY A 204 -26.08 13.46 -22.55
N PHE A 205 -27.38 13.67 -22.70
CA PHE A 205 -28.36 14.28 -21.80
C PHE A 205 -28.19 13.93 -20.31
N ILE A 206 -27.70 14.89 -19.49
CA ILE A 206 -28.35 15.41 -18.28
C ILE A 206 -27.86 16.87 -18.14
N GLY A 207 -28.75 17.85 -18.36
CA GLY A 207 -28.56 19.26 -17.98
C GLY A 207 -27.54 20.09 -18.79
N ILE A 208 -28.02 20.77 -19.84
CA ILE A 208 -27.46 22.00 -20.46
C ILE A 208 -25.92 22.06 -20.62
N GLY A 209 -25.41 21.65 -21.78
CA GLY A 209 -24.07 22.02 -22.27
C GLY A 209 -23.24 20.83 -22.79
N GLY A 210 -23.35 20.53 -24.09
CA GLY A 210 -22.81 19.32 -24.71
C GLY A 210 -21.32 18.99 -24.43
N GLY A 211 -21.04 17.69 -24.31
CA GLY A 211 -19.74 17.04 -24.55
C GLY A 211 -18.61 17.40 -23.58
N LYS A 212 -18.89 17.51 -22.28
CA LYS A 212 -17.96 18.10 -21.29
C LYS A 212 -17.82 17.35 -19.97
N ASN A 213 -18.40 16.16 -19.87
CA ASN A 213 -18.40 15.39 -18.63
C ASN A 213 -17.19 14.46 -18.56
N LEU A 214 -16.72 14.23 -17.32
CA LEU A 214 -15.73 13.21 -17.00
C LEU A 214 -16.29 11.85 -17.43
N ASN A 215 -15.51 11.08 -18.20
CA ASN A 215 -15.86 9.71 -18.55
C ASN A 215 -16.03 8.88 -17.27
N LYS A 216 -16.94 7.92 -17.22
CA LYS A 216 -17.10 7.07 -16.02
C LYS A 216 -16.02 6.00 -15.90
N ASP A 217 -15.40 5.63 -17.03
CA ASP A 217 -14.43 4.54 -17.13
C ASP A 217 -13.04 5.04 -17.56
N PHE A 218 -12.62 6.23 -17.08
CA PHE A 218 -11.28 6.73 -17.38
C PHE A 218 -10.18 5.89 -16.73
N ASP A 219 -9.02 5.83 -17.39
CA ASP A 219 -7.82 5.22 -16.83
C ASP A 219 -7.26 6.08 -15.69
N LYS A 220 -7.24 5.49 -14.49
CA LYS A 220 -6.77 6.13 -13.26
C LYS A 220 -5.25 6.32 -13.24
N GLU A 221 -4.50 5.56 -14.02
CA GLU A 221 -3.04 5.65 -14.08
C GLU A 221 -2.56 6.95 -14.77
N LEU A 222 -3.45 7.63 -15.49
CA LEU A 222 -3.17 8.91 -16.14
C LEU A 222 -3.16 10.09 -15.16
N PHE A 223 -3.56 9.88 -13.91
CA PHE A 223 -3.64 10.92 -12.89
C PHE A 223 -2.40 10.94 -12.00
N ASN A 224 -2.03 12.13 -11.55
CA ASN A 224 -0.98 12.30 -10.56
C ASN A 224 -1.59 12.14 -9.15
N ALA A 225 -1.11 11.14 -8.41
CA ALA A 225 -1.47 10.97 -7.00
C ALA A 225 -0.77 12.02 -6.13
N ILE A 226 -1.50 12.57 -5.16
CA ILE A 226 -1.02 13.60 -4.24
C ILE A 226 -1.51 13.34 -2.82
N ASP A 227 -0.74 13.81 -1.85
CA ASP A 227 -1.22 14.00 -0.47
C ASP A 227 -1.87 15.39 -0.37
N ILE A 228 -3.15 15.42 -0.02
CA ILE A 228 -3.98 16.64 0.03
C ILE A 228 -3.49 17.66 1.06
N ARG A 229 -2.71 17.24 2.05
CA ARG A 229 -2.15 18.10 3.10
C ARG A 229 -0.96 18.90 2.59
N ASN A 230 -0.20 18.31 1.67
CA ASN A 230 1.07 18.86 1.18
C ASN A 230 0.90 19.62 -0.14
N LYS A 231 -0.02 19.18 -1.01
CA LYS A 231 -0.24 19.79 -2.33
C LYS A 231 -1.57 20.54 -2.38
N THR A 232 -1.53 21.80 -1.97
CA THR A 232 -2.70 22.70 -1.94
C THR A 232 -2.73 23.72 -3.08
N SER A 233 -1.69 23.80 -3.91
CA SER A 233 -1.63 24.74 -5.04
C SER A 233 -1.33 24.04 -6.36
N PHE A 234 -2.09 24.37 -7.39
CA PHE A 234 -1.97 23.86 -8.76
C PHE A 234 -1.67 25.02 -9.70
N GLU A 235 -0.52 24.95 -10.36
CA GLU A 235 -0.07 25.96 -11.31
C GLU A 235 -0.75 25.72 -12.67
N ILE A 236 -1.32 26.78 -13.24
CA ILE A 236 -2.18 26.71 -14.44
C ILE A 236 -1.56 27.48 -15.60
N LYS A 237 -1.17 28.74 -15.38
CA LYS A 237 -0.55 29.63 -16.37
C LYS A 237 -1.27 29.64 -17.73
N SER A 238 -2.59 29.76 -17.74
CA SER A 238 -3.43 29.71 -18.95
C SER A 238 -4.33 30.93 -19.10
N LYS A 239 -4.86 31.18 -20.31
CA LYS A 239 -5.80 32.29 -20.52
C LYS A 239 -7.19 31.98 -19.96
N LYS A 240 -7.57 30.71 -20.00
CA LYS A 240 -8.83 30.19 -19.46
C LYS A 240 -8.59 28.87 -18.77
N MET A 241 -9.29 28.66 -17.66
CA MET A 241 -9.37 27.37 -16.99
C MET A 241 -10.82 27.00 -16.72
N ARG A 242 -11.08 25.70 -16.67
CA ARG A 242 -12.37 25.16 -16.25
C ARG A 242 -12.15 23.88 -15.46
N ILE A 243 -12.70 23.83 -14.26
CA ILE A 243 -12.73 22.62 -13.45
C ILE A 243 -13.89 21.76 -13.97
N ILE A 244 -13.63 20.48 -14.21
CA ILE A 244 -14.61 19.51 -14.73
C ILE A 244 -15.25 18.72 -13.60
N THR A 245 -14.46 18.39 -12.59
CA THR A 245 -14.89 17.67 -11.39
C THR A 245 -15.54 18.63 -10.39
N THR A 246 -16.47 18.11 -9.60
CA THR A 246 -17.22 18.93 -8.63
C THR A 246 -16.41 19.10 -7.35
N HIS A 247 -16.18 20.36 -6.96
CA HIS A 247 -15.54 20.74 -5.70
C HIS A 247 -16.29 21.94 -5.10
N PRO A 248 -16.51 22.01 -3.77
CA PRO A 248 -17.18 23.15 -3.15
C PRO A 248 -16.46 24.47 -3.44
N THR A 249 -17.16 25.46 -3.97
CA THR A 249 -16.55 26.74 -4.42
C THR A 249 -15.91 27.53 -3.28
N ALA A 250 -16.37 27.37 -2.04
CA ALA A 250 -15.78 28.00 -0.87
C ALA A 250 -14.41 27.42 -0.47
N SER A 251 -14.10 26.19 -0.91
CA SER A 251 -12.90 25.46 -0.49
C SER A 251 -11.64 25.78 -1.30
N TYR A 252 -11.74 26.59 -2.36
CA TYR A 252 -10.61 27.00 -3.19
C TYR A 252 -10.74 28.43 -3.71
N GLN A 253 -9.64 28.97 -4.23
CA GLN A 253 -9.58 30.26 -4.90
C GLN A 253 -8.67 30.17 -6.13
N ILE A 254 -9.04 30.92 -7.17
CA ILE A 254 -8.26 31.04 -8.40
C ILE A 254 -7.55 32.40 -8.35
N TYR A 255 -6.26 32.39 -8.66
CA TYR A 255 -5.40 33.58 -8.72
C TYR A 255 -4.97 33.86 -10.15
N GLY A 256 -4.82 35.14 -10.47
CA GLY A 256 -4.52 35.63 -11.82
C GLY A 256 -5.79 35.81 -12.66
N GLU A 257 -5.83 36.90 -13.42
CA GLU A 257 -6.98 37.22 -14.29
C GLU A 257 -6.70 36.89 -15.75
N LYS A 258 -5.58 37.38 -16.31
CA LYS A 258 -5.14 37.13 -17.70
C LYS A 258 -3.62 37.27 -17.81
N PRO A 259 -2.83 36.17 -17.69
CA PRO A 259 -3.26 34.79 -17.53
C PRO A 259 -3.72 34.47 -16.09
N ILE A 260 -4.52 33.42 -15.98
CA ILE A 260 -4.79 32.72 -14.73
C ILE A 260 -3.49 32.03 -14.32
N ASP A 261 -3.05 32.29 -13.09
CA ASP A 261 -1.78 31.82 -12.56
C ASP A 261 -1.95 30.45 -11.89
N SER A 262 -2.81 30.35 -10.88
CA SER A 262 -2.92 29.17 -10.03
C SER A 262 -4.31 28.96 -9.43
N LEU A 263 -4.59 27.70 -9.07
CA LEU A 263 -5.69 27.32 -8.19
C LEU A 263 -5.12 26.93 -6.84
N VAL A 264 -5.59 27.58 -5.77
CA VAL A 264 -5.18 27.32 -4.39
C VAL A 264 -6.36 26.80 -3.60
N VAL A 265 -6.20 25.60 -3.04
CA VAL A 265 -7.12 24.95 -2.12
C VAL A 265 -6.92 25.54 -0.73
N LYS A 266 -7.98 26.12 -0.17
CA LYS A 266 -8.00 26.72 1.17
C LYS A 266 -8.32 25.68 2.24
N GLU A 267 -9.31 24.84 1.95
CA GLU A 267 -9.82 23.81 2.86
C GLU A 267 -9.69 22.44 2.18
N PRO A 268 -8.57 21.72 2.34
CA PRO A 268 -8.31 20.49 1.61
C PRO A 268 -9.39 19.42 1.80
N LEU A 269 -9.81 19.18 3.04
CA LEU A 269 -10.83 18.16 3.33
C LEU A 269 -12.17 18.49 2.66
N GLU A 270 -12.58 19.75 2.72
CA GLU A 270 -13.83 20.21 2.09
C GLU A 270 -13.73 20.16 0.56
N PHE A 271 -12.59 20.55 -0.01
CA PHE A 271 -12.36 20.50 -1.45
C PHE A 271 -12.45 19.09 -2.02
N TRP A 272 -11.90 18.10 -1.32
CA TRP A 272 -11.90 16.70 -1.74
C TRP A 272 -13.09 15.87 -1.22
N SER A 273 -14.10 16.51 -0.62
CA SER A 273 -15.27 15.85 -0.01
C SER A 273 -16.21 15.23 -1.04
N VAL A 274 -16.42 15.91 -2.18
CA VAL A 274 -17.34 15.48 -3.24
C VAL A 274 -16.66 14.58 -4.26
N SER A 275 -15.39 14.85 -4.57
CA SER A 275 -14.59 14.10 -5.53
C SER A 275 -13.14 14.03 -5.08
N LYS A 276 -12.54 12.83 -5.11
CA LYS A 276 -11.09 12.60 -4.93
C LYS A 276 -10.28 12.83 -6.21
N TYR A 277 -10.94 13.16 -7.31
CA TYR A 277 -10.32 13.48 -8.59
C TYR A 277 -10.53 14.95 -8.92
N LEU A 278 -9.44 15.63 -9.33
CA LEU A 278 -9.44 16.99 -9.85
C LEU A 278 -9.05 16.98 -11.32
N VAL A 279 -9.98 17.37 -12.20
CA VAL A 279 -9.69 17.53 -13.63
C VAL A 279 -9.87 18.97 -14.04
N ILE A 280 -8.81 19.56 -14.59
CA ILE A 280 -8.82 20.95 -15.07
C ILE A 280 -8.52 20.97 -16.56
N VAL A 281 -9.42 21.60 -17.30
CA VAL A 281 -9.23 21.94 -18.72
C VAL A 281 -8.62 23.33 -18.82
N VAL A 282 -7.52 23.45 -19.58
CA VAL A 282 -6.85 24.72 -19.87
C VAL A 282 -6.87 25.06 -21.35
N ASN A 283 -6.90 26.36 -21.66
CA ASN A 283 -6.83 26.93 -23.02
C ASN A 283 -6.18 28.31 -23.02
#